data_AF-A0A2K8WXU8-F1
#
_entry.id   AF-A0A2K8WXU8-F1
#
_cell.length_a   1.000
_cell.length_b   1.000
_cell.length_c   1.000
_cell.angle_alpha   90.00
_cell.angle_beta   90.00
_cell.angle_gamma   90.00
#
_symmetry.space_group_name_H-M   'P 1'
#
loop_
_entity.id
_entity.type
_entity.pdbx_description
1 polymer ?
#
loop_
_entity_poly.entity_id
_entity_poly.type
_entity_poly.pdbx_seq_one_letter_code
_entity_poly.pdbx_strand_id
1 'polypeptide(L)'
;MRPITCLILFFISFCSVSQNKIQTQLELIEKTIISNGIPDYQKLEIDLDNDNDLDYIYLYQCSEPKCIEVYLNVDNNLDKVISEFCYNYFLYQDLKKDLIVKLNHCCGESPFTSTRVFNFNADNIVIKENYVLFNSTYELISPEIYLSSTYIVKVINNNYNVRFSPNIKEYSEDDAMFSCESKTNIIGKLKANSNIKVLAELIKENRTWLFVEIDSASLNTTTCNNPIDYEYDNQKLRGWISNNFVEKVEH
;
A
#
# COMPACT_ATOMS: atom_id res chain seq x y z
N MET A 1 13.36 -17.64 56.77
CA MET A 1 13.72 -16.66 55.71
C MET A 1 14.61 -17.33 54.66
N ARG A 2 14.05 -18.15 53.75
CA ARG A 2 14.75 -18.75 52.60
C ARG A 2 13.89 -19.03 51.33
N PRO A 3 12.68 -18.44 51.10
CA PRO A 3 12.01 -18.63 49.81
C PRO A 3 12.34 -17.56 48.75
N ILE A 4 12.87 -16.39 49.15
CA ILE A 4 13.04 -15.23 48.26
C ILE A 4 14.20 -15.44 47.27
N THR A 5 15.27 -16.14 47.67
CA THR A 5 16.47 -16.30 46.84
C THR A 5 16.30 -17.33 45.71
N CYS A 6 15.43 -18.34 45.88
CA CYS A 6 15.13 -19.31 44.81
C CYS A 6 14.23 -18.70 43.72
N LEU A 7 13.32 -17.78 44.08
CA LEU A 7 12.44 -17.14 43.11
C LEU A 7 13.24 -16.25 42.14
N ILE A 8 14.22 -15.49 42.65
CA ILE A 8 15.06 -14.58 41.85
C ILE A 8 15.91 -15.36 40.84
N LEU A 9 16.46 -16.51 41.21
CA LEU A 9 17.26 -17.36 40.30
C LEU A 9 16.40 -17.99 39.18
N PHE A 10 15.15 -18.34 39.47
CA PHE A 10 14.23 -18.88 38.47
C PHE A 10 13.83 -17.82 37.43
N PHE A 11 13.56 -16.59 37.86
CA PHE A 11 13.27 -15.47 36.96
C PHE A 11 14.44 -15.12 36.04
N ILE A 12 15.69 -15.11 36.55
CA ILE A 12 16.88 -14.81 35.73
C ILE A 12 17.12 -15.89 34.65
N SER A 13 16.86 -17.16 34.96
CA SER A 13 17.04 -18.25 34.00
C SER A 13 16.00 -18.23 32.88
N PHE A 14 14.75 -17.83 33.15
CA PHE A 14 13.71 -17.74 32.13
C PHE A 14 13.95 -16.59 31.14
N CYS A 15 14.38 -15.41 31.61
CA CYS A 15 14.73 -14.29 30.73
C CYS A 15 15.94 -14.61 29.82
N SER A 16 16.86 -15.45 30.28
CA SER A 16 18.06 -15.82 29.50
C SER A 16 17.73 -16.80 28.37
N VAL A 17 16.73 -17.66 28.55
CA VAL A 17 16.30 -18.65 27.54
C VAL A 17 15.47 -17.98 26.44
N SER A 18 14.59 -17.03 26.77
CA SER A 18 13.78 -16.31 25.78
C SER A 18 14.62 -15.44 24.85
N GLN A 19 15.58 -14.69 25.39
CA GLN A 19 16.52 -13.88 24.59
C GLN A 19 17.34 -14.73 23.61
N ASN A 20 17.72 -15.94 24.01
CA ASN A 20 18.47 -16.86 23.15
C ASN A 20 17.63 -17.36 21.95
N LYS A 21 16.31 -17.54 22.14
CA LYS A 21 15.40 -17.97 21.08
C LYS A 21 15.20 -16.90 20.00
N ILE A 22 15.00 -15.64 20.38
CA ILE A 22 14.86 -14.52 19.43
C ILE A 22 16.16 -14.33 18.65
N GLN A 23 17.30 -14.31 19.35
CA GLN A 23 18.62 -14.17 18.70
C GLN A 23 18.87 -15.27 17.67
N THR A 24 18.54 -16.53 18.00
CA THR A 24 18.68 -17.66 17.06
C THR A 24 17.81 -17.48 15.80
N GLN A 25 16.59 -16.95 15.94
CA GLN A 25 15.70 -16.68 14.81
C GLN A 25 16.24 -15.54 13.94
N LEU A 26 16.72 -14.46 14.53
CA LEU A 26 17.34 -13.35 13.81
C LEU A 26 18.53 -13.83 12.98
N GLU A 27 19.43 -14.64 13.56
CA GLU A 27 20.58 -15.21 12.83
C GLU A 27 20.13 -16.06 11.63
N LEU A 28 19.05 -16.82 11.76
CA LEU A 28 18.50 -17.63 10.68
C LEU A 28 17.87 -16.76 9.57
N ILE A 29 17.13 -15.71 9.95
CA ILE A 29 16.51 -14.75 9.02
C ILE A 29 17.61 -14.04 8.24
N GLU A 30 18.60 -13.48 8.92
CA GLU A 30 19.71 -12.74 8.32
C GLU A 30 20.54 -13.63 7.39
N LYS A 31 20.81 -14.88 7.79
CA LYS A 31 21.48 -15.86 6.91
C LYS A 31 20.65 -16.15 5.65
N THR A 32 19.34 -16.23 5.79
CA THR A 32 18.42 -16.48 4.66
C THR A 32 18.42 -15.29 3.69
N ILE A 33 18.33 -14.06 4.22
CA ILE A 33 18.41 -12.81 3.44
C ILE A 33 19.73 -12.75 2.66
N ILE A 34 20.88 -12.98 3.33
CA ILE A 34 22.19 -12.98 2.69
C ILE A 34 22.30 -14.07 1.61
N SER A 35 21.72 -15.25 1.83
CA SER A 35 21.78 -16.34 0.85
C SER A 35 20.92 -16.11 -0.40
N ASN A 36 19.84 -15.34 -0.27
CA ASN A 36 18.85 -15.10 -1.33
C ASN A 36 19.01 -13.73 -2.02
N GLY A 37 19.90 -12.88 -1.54
CA GLY A 37 20.05 -11.50 -2.02
C GLY A 37 21.51 -11.08 -2.16
N ILE A 38 21.70 -9.77 -2.34
CA ILE A 38 23.02 -9.15 -2.23
C ILE A 38 23.39 -9.09 -0.74
N PRO A 39 24.67 -9.25 -0.33
CA PRO A 39 25.08 -9.39 1.07
C PRO A 39 24.82 -8.19 2.01
N ASP A 40 24.05 -7.19 1.57
CA ASP A 40 23.79 -5.96 2.29
C ASP A 40 22.28 -5.81 2.57
N TYR A 41 21.95 -5.57 3.84
CA TYR A 41 20.59 -5.34 4.30
C TYR A 41 20.58 -4.24 5.38
N GLN A 42 19.46 -3.53 5.46
CA GLN A 42 19.16 -2.62 6.54
C GLN A 42 18.21 -3.31 7.51
N LYS A 43 18.52 -3.23 8.81
CA LYS A 43 17.68 -3.73 9.89
C LYS A 43 17.22 -2.55 10.74
N LEU A 44 15.93 -2.48 11.01
CA LEU A 44 15.35 -1.56 11.99
C LEU A 44 14.71 -2.39 13.11
N GLU A 45 15.09 -2.10 14.35
CA GLU A 45 14.51 -2.67 15.56
C GLU A 45 13.60 -1.62 16.17
N ILE A 46 12.31 -1.92 16.25
CA ILE A 46 11.31 -0.97 16.73
C ILE A 46 10.10 -1.75 17.22
N ASP A 47 9.50 -1.32 18.31
CA ASP A 47 8.14 -1.73 18.66
C ASP A 47 7.22 -1.21 17.53
N LEU A 48 6.43 -2.05 16.86
CA LEU A 48 5.50 -1.65 15.79
C LEU A 48 4.05 -1.61 16.26
N ASP A 49 3.65 -2.42 17.23
CA ASP A 49 2.25 -2.58 17.64
C ASP A 49 1.93 -2.04 19.05
N ASN A 50 2.92 -1.48 19.74
CA ASN A 50 2.89 -0.89 21.07
C ASN A 50 2.69 -1.88 22.23
N ASP A 51 3.18 -3.10 22.09
CA ASP A 51 3.18 -4.11 23.15
C ASP A 51 4.40 -4.04 24.11
N ASN A 52 5.37 -3.16 23.82
CA ASN A 52 6.65 -2.95 24.50
C ASN A 52 7.72 -4.02 24.27
N ASP A 53 7.65 -4.77 23.18
CA ASP A 53 8.77 -5.57 22.72
C ASP A 53 9.29 -5.11 21.34
N LEU A 54 10.37 -5.74 20.86
CA LEU A 54 11.04 -5.30 19.63
C LEU A 54 10.57 -6.14 18.45
N ASP A 55 10.08 -5.44 17.43
CA ASP A 55 9.83 -5.97 16.10
C ASP A 55 10.96 -5.60 15.14
N TYR A 56 10.97 -6.25 13.99
CA TYR A 56 12.08 -6.18 13.05
C TYR A 56 11.61 -5.91 11.63
N ILE A 57 12.13 -4.83 11.04
CA ILE A 57 11.98 -4.54 9.63
C ILE A 57 13.32 -4.76 8.94
N TYR A 58 13.32 -5.60 7.91
CA TYR A 58 14.47 -5.82 7.03
C TYR A 58 14.19 -5.23 5.65
N LEU A 59 15.14 -4.46 5.14
CA LEU A 59 15.16 -3.97 3.76
C LEU A 59 16.44 -4.44 3.07
N TYR A 60 16.31 -5.13 1.95
CA TYR A 60 17.48 -5.65 1.24
C TYR A 60 17.25 -5.71 -0.28
N GLN A 61 18.33 -5.80 -1.04
CA GLN A 61 18.25 -5.95 -2.49
C GLN A 61 18.00 -7.42 -2.85
N CYS A 62 16.85 -7.70 -3.49
CA CYS A 62 16.44 -9.06 -3.88
C CYS A 62 16.19 -9.22 -5.39
N SER A 63 15.93 -8.14 -6.12
CA SER A 63 15.83 -8.10 -7.58
C SER A 63 16.21 -6.69 -8.08
N GLU A 64 15.61 -6.14 -9.13
CA GLU A 64 15.63 -4.70 -9.43
C GLU A 64 14.91 -3.89 -8.32
N PRO A 65 13.69 -4.25 -7.88
CA PRO A 65 13.14 -3.73 -6.63
C PRO A 65 13.86 -4.31 -5.41
N LYS A 66 13.75 -3.59 -4.29
CA LYS A 66 14.13 -4.08 -2.97
C LYS A 66 13.03 -4.99 -2.42
N CYS A 67 13.39 -5.80 -1.44
CA CYS A 67 12.43 -6.55 -0.63
C CYS A 67 12.33 -5.90 0.74
N ILE A 68 11.11 -5.86 1.27
CA ILE A 68 10.84 -5.53 2.66
C ILE A 68 10.20 -6.74 3.34
N GLU A 69 10.79 -7.16 4.44
CA GLU A 69 10.22 -8.16 5.33
C GLU A 69 10.00 -7.57 6.71
N VAL A 70 8.85 -7.85 7.32
CA VAL A 70 8.51 -7.39 8.67
C VAL A 70 8.16 -8.60 9.51
N TYR A 71 8.78 -8.67 10.69
CA TYR A 71 8.60 -9.71 11.68
C TYR A 71 8.07 -9.07 12.95
N LEU A 72 6.90 -9.53 13.42
CA LEU A 72 6.38 -9.18 14.75
C LEU A 72 6.86 -10.20 15.76
N ASN A 73 7.16 -9.76 16.97
CA ASN A 73 7.53 -10.64 18.05
C ASN A 73 6.30 -11.01 18.89
N VAL A 74 5.75 -12.19 18.62
CA VAL A 74 4.56 -12.71 19.30
C VAL A 74 5.00 -13.79 20.30
N ASP A 75 4.85 -13.53 21.60
CA ASP A 75 5.20 -14.47 22.66
C ASP A 75 6.65 -15.04 22.57
N ASN A 76 7.63 -14.18 22.26
CA ASN A 76 9.04 -14.57 21.98
C ASN A 76 9.18 -15.46 20.72
N ASN A 77 8.39 -15.21 19.69
CA ASN A 77 8.48 -15.84 18.38
C ASN A 77 8.41 -14.78 17.28
N LEU A 78 9.35 -14.82 16.33
CA LEU A 78 9.36 -13.86 15.23
C LEU A 78 8.48 -14.37 14.09
N ASP A 79 7.29 -13.82 13.97
CA ASP A 79 6.33 -14.16 12.94
C ASP A 79 6.47 -13.20 11.76
N LYS A 80 6.79 -13.72 10.58
CA LYS A 80 6.84 -12.90 9.35
C LYS A 80 5.43 -12.51 8.94
N VAL A 81 5.11 -11.23 9.08
CA VAL A 81 3.78 -10.67 8.76
C VAL A 81 3.74 -9.96 7.40
N ILE A 82 4.88 -9.47 6.90
CA ILE A 82 4.98 -8.79 5.60
C ILE A 82 6.18 -9.35 4.84
N SER A 83 6.01 -9.57 3.54
CA SER A 83 7.05 -10.01 2.61
C SER A 83 6.71 -9.47 1.23
N GLU A 84 7.18 -8.28 0.89
CA GLU A 84 6.76 -7.53 -0.29
C GLU A 84 7.95 -6.98 -1.08
N PHE A 85 7.75 -6.77 -2.39
CA PHE A 85 8.65 -5.94 -3.18
C PHE A 85 8.37 -4.45 -2.92
N CYS A 86 9.41 -3.64 -2.93
CA CYS A 86 9.27 -2.20 -2.79
C CYS A 86 10.42 -1.44 -3.45
N TYR A 87 10.15 -0.20 -3.82
CA TYR A 87 11.19 0.76 -4.19
C TYR A 87 11.54 1.65 -2.99
N ASN A 88 10.51 2.10 -2.25
CA ASN A 88 10.64 2.91 -1.05
C ASN A 88 9.63 2.47 0.01
N TYR A 89 9.95 2.74 1.28
CA TYR A 89 9.01 2.63 2.39
C TYR A 89 9.08 3.88 3.28
N PHE A 90 8.00 4.14 4.01
CA PHE A 90 7.91 5.20 4.99
C PHE A 90 7.28 4.62 6.25
N LEU A 91 7.89 4.85 7.40
CA LEU A 91 7.35 4.45 8.69
C LEU A 91 6.86 5.70 9.42
N TYR A 92 5.55 5.82 9.57
CA TYR A 92 4.92 6.87 10.39
C TYR A 92 4.83 6.37 11.83
N GLN A 93 5.44 7.09 12.75
CA GLN A 93 5.61 6.69 14.15
C GLN A 93 4.70 7.47 15.11
N ASP A 94 3.49 7.83 14.67
CA ASP A 94 2.51 8.46 15.56
C ASP A 94 1.86 7.40 16.48
N LEU A 95 0.85 7.78 17.27
CA LEU A 95 0.09 6.88 18.16
C LEU A 95 -0.38 5.58 17.50
N LYS A 96 -0.54 5.59 16.17
CA LYS A 96 -0.73 4.41 15.34
C LYS A 96 0.42 4.33 14.36
N LYS A 97 1.27 3.32 14.51
CA LYS A 97 2.41 3.12 13.62
C LYS A 97 1.89 2.55 12.30
N ASP A 98 2.16 3.29 11.21
CA ASP A 98 1.76 2.91 9.87
C ASP A 98 3.00 2.74 8.99
N LEU A 99 3.13 1.56 8.36
CA LEU A 99 4.16 1.29 7.37
C LEU A 99 3.57 1.45 5.98
N ILE A 100 4.06 2.45 5.25
CA ILE A 100 3.69 2.69 3.85
C ILE A 100 4.76 2.08 2.96
N VAL A 101 4.36 1.11 2.14
CA VAL A 101 5.22 0.46 1.15
C VAL A 101 4.82 0.95 -0.24
N LYS A 102 5.79 1.45 -1.01
CA LYS A 102 5.59 1.91 -2.39
C LYS A 102 6.44 1.11 -3.36
N LEU A 103 5.80 0.63 -4.40
CA LEU A 103 6.44 -0.04 -5.53
C LEU A 103 6.17 0.77 -6.79
N ASN A 104 7.24 1.27 -7.41
CA ASN A 104 7.16 1.87 -8.73
C ASN A 104 7.39 0.77 -9.76
N HIS A 105 6.50 0.66 -10.73
CA HIS A 105 6.71 -0.25 -11.86
C HIS A 105 7.75 0.41 -12.78
N CYS A 106 8.94 -0.17 -12.90
CA CYS A 106 10.06 0.48 -13.59
C CYS A 106 9.95 0.39 -15.12
N CYS A 107 10.82 1.14 -15.81
CA CYS A 107 11.50 0.66 -17.01
C CYS A 107 10.62 0.43 -18.24
N GLY A 108 9.56 1.25 -18.38
CA GLY A 108 8.64 1.16 -19.52
C GLY A 108 7.59 0.07 -19.38
N GLU A 109 7.54 -0.63 -18.25
CA GLU A 109 6.50 -1.63 -17.97
C GLU A 109 5.17 -0.96 -17.61
N SER A 110 5.22 0.10 -16.78
CA SER A 110 4.04 0.80 -16.34
C SER A 110 4.36 2.14 -15.65
N PRO A 111 3.53 3.19 -15.82
CA PRO A 111 3.70 4.50 -15.17
C PRO A 111 3.01 4.54 -13.80
N PHE A 112 2.58 3.39 -13.30
CA PHE A 112 1.82 3.29 -12.07
C PHE A 112 2.76 3.10 -10.86
N THR A 113 2.31 3.62 -9.72
CA THR A 113 2.92 3.37 -8.40
C THR A 113 1.89 2.65 -7.55
N SER A 114 2.23 1.43 -7.13
CA SER A 114 1.48 0.66 -6.14
C SER A 114 1.83 1.13 -4.73
N THR A 115 0.81 1.36 -3.91
CA THR A 115 0.94 1.78 -2.51
C THR A 115 0.13 0.85 -1.63
N ARG A 116 0.77 0.34 -0.57
CA ARG A 116 0.14 -0.45 0.49
C ARG A 116 0.46 0.16 1.84
N VAL A 117 -0.55 0.32 2.69
CA VAL A 117 -0.42 0.89 4.03
C VAL A 117 -0.81 -0.17 5.03
N PHE A 118 0.14 -0.56 5.87
CA PHE A 118 -0.04 -1.52 6.95
C PHE A 118 -0.13 -0.78 8.28
N ASN A 119 -1.08 -1.18 9.11
CA ASN A 119 -1.16 -0.79 10.51
C ASN A 119 -0.97 -2.03 11.39
N PHE A 120 -0.27 -1.85 12.48
CA PHE A 120 0.02 -2.91 13.45
C PHE A 120 -0.84 -2.70 14.69
N ASN A 121 -1.48 -3.76 15.16
CA ASN A 121 -2.36 -3.71 16.33
C ASN A 121 -2.40 -5.08 17.02
N ALA A 122 -1.77 -5.18 18.19
CA ALA A 122 -1.76 -6.36 19.05
C ALA A 122 -1.42 -7.64 18.27
N ASP A 123 -0.17 -7.76 17.82
CA ASP A 123 0.41 -8.88 17.07
C ASP A 123 -0.19 -9.13 15.68
N ASN A 124 -1.11 -8.26 15.24
CA ASN A 124 -1.81 -8.41 13.97
C ASN A 124 -1.52 -7.23 13.04
N ILE A 125 -1.54 -7.53 11.74
CA ILE A 125 -1.48 -6.52 10.70
C ILE A 125 -2.87 -6.26 10.09
N VAL A 126 -3.14 -4.99 9.79
CA VAL A 126 -4.32 -4.56 9.05
C VAL A 126 -3.86 -3.73 7.85
N ILE A 127 -4.25 -4.15 6.64
CA ILE A 127 -4.04 -3.35 5.43
C ILE A 127 -5.10 -2.25 5.41
N LYS A 128 -4.68 -1.01 5.68
CA LYS A 128 -5.56 0.18 5.64
C LYS A 128 -5.82 0.63 4.22
N GLU A 129 -4.79 0.62 3.38
CA GLU A 129 -4.88 1.02 1.99
C GLU A 129 -4.10 0.05 1.10
N ASN A 130 -4.66 -0.25 -0.08
CA ASN A 130 -3.98 -1.00 -1.13
C ASN A 130 -4.47 -0.50 -2.49
N TYR A 131 -3.68 0.35 -3.13
CA TYR A 131 -4.09 0.98 -4.36
C TYR A 131 -2.93 1.23 -5.31
N VAL A 132 -3.27 1.44 -6.56
CA VAL A 132 -2.36 1.88 -7.61
C VAL A 132 -2.79 3.25 -8.13
N LEU A 133 -1.80 4.10 -8.42
CA LEU A 133 -2.02 5.43 -8.96
C LEU A 133 -1.07 5.67 -10.14
N PHE A 134 -1.58 6.27 -11.20
CA PHE A 134 -0.76 6.70 -12.34
C PHE A 134 0.07 7.93 -11.92
N ASN A 135 1.41 7.82 -12.02
CA ASN A 135 2.42 8.85 -11.82
C ASN A 135 2.05 10.03 -10.88
N SER A 136 2.65 10.04 -9.69
CA SER A 136 2.44 11.04 -8.64
C SER A 136 2.74 12.50 -8.99
N THR A 137 3.30 12.81 -10.17
CA THR A 137 3.55 14.21 -10.57
C THR A 137 2.30 14.95 -11.07
N TYR A 138 1.23 14.23 -11.44
CA TYR A 138 -0.01 14.87 -11.89
C TYR A 138 -0.93 15.16 -10.70
N GLU A 139 -1.03 16.44 -10.31
CA GLU A 139 -1.98 17.02 -9.34
C GLU A 139 -2.48 16.03 -8.28
N LEU A 140 -1.56 15.56 -7.43
CA LEU A 140 -1.90 14.74 -6.28
C LEU A 140 -2.77 15.55 -5.33
N ILE A 141 -4.00 15.09 -5.13
CA ILE A 141 -4.83 15.59 -4.05
C ILE A 141 -4.61 14.71 -2.83
N SER A 142 -4.26 15.32 -1.70
CA SER A 142 -4.48 14.70 -0.39
C SER A 142 -5.98 14.71 -0.12
N PRO A 143 -6.65 13.53 -0.07
CA PRO A 143 -8.11 13.45 0.02
C PRO A 143 -8.71 14.26 1.18
N GLU A 144 -8.03 14.25 2.33
CA GLU A 144 -8.44 14.93 3.55
C GLU A 144 -8.52 16.46 3.41
N ILE A 145 -7.78 17.04 2.45
CA ILE A 145 -7.77 18.49 2.23
C ILE A 145 -9.05 18.95 1.50
N TYR A 146 -9.71 18.06 0.75
CA TYR A 146 -10.78 18.44 -0.17
C TYR A 146 -12.12 17.78 0.11
N LEU A 147 -12.18 16.76 0.97
CA LEU A 147 -13.42 16.20 1.51
C LEU A 147 -13.31 15.90 3.00
N SER A 148 -14.31 16.31 3.77
CA SER A 148 -14.43 15.99 5.19
C SER A 148 -14.79 14.52 5.46
N SER A 149 -15.39 13.85 4.46
CA SER A 149 -15.74 12.43 4.51
C SER A 149 -15.90 11.87 3.10
N THR A 150 -15.54 10.59 2.94
CA THR A 150 -15.73 9.86 1.68
C THR A 150 -17.20 9.45 1.49
N TYR A 151 -17.65 9.30 0.26
CA TYR A 151 -19.00 8.82 -0.06
C TYR A 151 -19.01 7.91 -1.29
N ILE A 152 -20.15 7.26 -1.57
CA ILE A 152 -20.29 6.36 -2.71
C ILE A 152 -21.07 7.02 -3.84
N VAL A 153 -20.61 6.83 -5.07
CA VAL A 153 -21.35 7.16 -6.28
C VAL A 153 -21.61 5.91 -7.11
N LYS A 154 -22.73 5.89 -7.81
CA LYS A 154 -23.10 4.84 -8.76
C LYS A 154 -22.84 5.32 -10.19
N VAL A 155 -22.14 4.51 -10.97
CA VAL A 155 -21.89 4.80 -12.39
C VAL A 155 -23.15 4.57 -13.22
N ILE A 156 -23.56 5.57 -14.01
CA ILE A 156 -24.79 5.52 -14.82
C ILE A 156 -24.53 4.85 -16.18
N ASN A 157 -23.38 5.14 -16.78
CA ASN A 157 -23.06 4.71 -18.15
C ASN A 157 -21.97 3.64 -18.19
N ASN A 158 -22.08 2.73 -19.16
CA ASN A 158 -21.03 1.75 -19.40
C ASN A 158 -19.83 2.40 -20.10
N ASN A 159 -18.65 1.83 -19.92
CA ASN A 159 -17.37 2.32 -20.48
C ASN A 159 -17.02 3.73 -20.02
N TYR A 160 -17.33 4.07 -18.77
CA TYR A 160 -17.10 5.41 -18.27
C TYR A 160 -15.63 5.67 -17.93
N ASN A 161 -15.07 6.77 -18.42
CA ASN A 161 -13.62 6.99 -18.40
C ASN A 161 -13.08 7.35 -17.02
N VAL A 162 -12.10 6.57 -16.57
CA VAL A 162 -11.21 6.88 -15.45
C VAL A 162 -9.95 7.52 -16.01
N ARG A 163 -9.46 8.59 -15.40
CA ARG A 163 -8.35 9.40 -15.91
C ARG A 163 -7.24 9.54 -14.89
N PHE A 164 -5.99 9.69 -15.34
CA PHE A 164 -4.89 10.01 -14.43
C PHE A 164 -4.86 11.48 -13.99
N SER A 165 -5.61 12.37 -14.65
CA SER A 165 -5.69 13.80 -14.31
C SER A 165 -7.10 14.37 -14.50
N PRO A 166 -7.47 15.44 -13.76
CA PRO A 166 -8.81 16.02 -13.79
C PRO A 166 -8.97 17.01 -14.96
N ASN A 167 -8.77 16.55 -16.20
CA ASN A 167 -9.00 17.33 -17.41
C ASN A 167 -9.29 16.41 -18.62
N ILE A 168 -9.59 17.02 -19.77
CA ILE A 168 -9.82 16.32 -21.04
C ILE A 168 -8.88 16.80 -22.15
N LYS A 169 -7.72 17.36 -21.80
CA LYS A 169 -6.77 17.87 -22.80
C LYS A 169 -6.13 16.72 -23.58
N GLU A 170 -5.62 17.04 -24.76
CA GLU A 170 -4.79 16.13 -25.54
C GLU A 170 -3.39 16.03 -24.92
N TYR A 171 -2.85 14.82 -24.89
CA TYR A 171 -1.53 14.50 -24.35
C TYR A 171 -0.58 14.09 -25.48
N SER A 172 0.73 14.26 -25.26
CA SER A 172 1.71 13.69 -26.19
C SER A 172 1.61 12.16 -26.20
N GLU A 173 2.10 11.50 -27.26
CA GLU A 173 2.10 10.03 -27.30
C GLU A 173 2.92 9.45 -26.14
N ASP A 174 4.02 10.11 -25.76
CA ASP A 174 4.88 9.69 -24.65
C ASP A 174 4.14 9.79 -23.30
N ASP A 175 3.43 10.89 -23.06
CA ASP A 175 2.64 11.08 -21.82
C ASP A 175 1.42 10.13 -21.76
N ALA A 176 0.88 9.75 -22.92
CA ALA A 176 -0.31 8.92 -23.06
C ALA A 176 0.02 7.45 -23.38
N MET A 177 1.29 7.04 -23.32
CA MET A 177 1.74 5.72 -23.81
C MET A 177 1.00 4.53 -23.16
N PHE A 178 0.55 4.71 -21.92
CA PHE A 178 -0.18 3.69 -21.14
C PHE A 178 -1.65 4.05 -20.90
N SER A 179 -2.17 4.97 -21.71
CA SER A 179 -3.60 5.27 -21.71
C SER A 179 -4.37 4.22 -22.53
N CYS A 180 -5.65 4.08 -22.24
CA CYS A 180 -6.56 3.21 -22.98
C CYS A 180 -6.78 3.68 -24.43
N GLU A 181 -6.56 4.97 -24.71
CA GLU A 181 -6.82 5.61 -25.99
C GLU A 181 -5.71 6.62 -26.28
N SER A 182 -5.09 6.53 -27.47
CA SER A 182 -3.96 7.38 -27.88
C SER A 182 -4.23 8.88 -27.61
N LYS A 183 -3.21 9.55 -27.10
CA LYS A 183 -3.21 10.98 -26.73
C LYS A 183 -4.28 11.40 -25.72
N THR A 184 -4.81 10.45 -24.96
CA THR A 184 -5.73 10.76 -23.85
C THR A 184 -5.07 10.49 -22.50
N ASN A 185 -5.72 10.95 -21.43
CA ASN A 185 -5.36 10.59 -20.06
C ASN A 185 -6.22 9.46 -19.50
N ILE A 186 -6.93 8.70 -20.33
CA ILE A 186 -7.86 7.65 -19.89
C ILE A 186 -7.03 6.43 -19.48
N ILE A 187 -7.17 5.97 -18.25
CA ILE A 187 -6.39 4.84 -17.70
C ILE A 187 -7.24 3.64 -17.31
N GLY A 188 -8.56 3.79 -17.37
CA GLY A 188 -9.50 2.71 -17.14
C GLY A 188 -10.89 3.07 -17.64
N LYS A 189 -11.75 2.06 -17.75
CA LYS A 189 -13.16 2.23 -18.11
C LYS A 189 -14.04 1.49 -17.11
N LEU A 190 -15.05 2.16 -16.59
CA LEU A 190 -15.96 1.62 -15.58
C LEU A 190 -17.17 0.96 -16.22
N LYS A 191 -17.65 -0.11 -15.59
CA LYS A 191 -18.94 -0.73 -15.89
C LYS A 191 -20.09 0.13 -15.37
N ALA A 192 -21.23 0.09 -16.05
CA ALA A 192 -22.46 0.69 -15.52
C ALA A 192 -22.90 -0.02 -14.23
N ASN A 193 -23.58 0.71 -13.35
CA ASN A 193 -24.06 0.27 -12.03
C ASN A 193 -22.97 -0.08 -11.01
N SER A 194 -21.69 0.14 -11.31
CA SER A 194 -20.61 0.01 -10.33
C SER A 194 -20.73 1.09 -9.25
N ASN A 195 -20.52 0.71 -7.99
CA ASN A 195 -20.44 1.62 -6.86
C ASN A 195 -18.97 1.98 -6.62
N ILE A 196 -18.66 3.26 -6.60
CA ILE A 196 -17.31 3.79 -6.57
C ILE A 196 -17.15 4.71 -5.38
N LYS A 197 -16.06 4.54 -4.62
CA LYS A 197 -15.76 5.37 -3.46
C LYS A 197 -15.11 6.67 -3.91
N VAL A 198 -15.71 7.79 -3.55
CA VAL A 198 -15.15 9.13 -3.75
C VAL A 198 -14.27 9.50 -2.56
N LEU A 199 -13.03 9.86 -2.86
CA LEU A 199 -12.01 10.26 -1.91
C LEU A 199 -11.83 11.78 -1.85
N ALA A 200 -11.95 12.48 -2.98
CA ALA A 200 -11.82 13.93 -3.05
C ALA A 200 -12.67 14.55 -4.17
N GLU A 201 -12.92 15.86 -4.09
CA GLU A 201 -13.55 16.64 -5.14
C GLU A 201 -12.66 17.81 -5.56
N LEU A 202 -12.66 18.12 -6.86
CA LEU A 202 -11.99 19.27 -7.42
C LEU A 202 -12.86 19.93 -8.49
N ILE A 203 -13.10 21.24 -8.36
CA ILE A 203 -13.74 22.03 -9.41
C ILE A 203 -12.63 22.63 -10.29
N LYS A 204 -12.60 22.24 -11.56
CA LYS A 204 -11.63 22.71 -12.55
C LYS A 204 -12.30 22.89 -13.91
N GLU A 205 -12.05 24.01 -14.58
CA GLU A 205 -12.63 24.34 -15.89
C GLU A 205 -14.16 24.20 -15.94
N ASN A 206 -14.85 24.65 -14.89
CA ASN A 206 -16.31 24.54 -14.71
C ASN A 206 -16.86 23.10 -14.69
N ARG A 207 -16.00 22.11 -14.39
CA ARG A 207 -16.39 20.71 -14.19
C ARG A 207 -15.99 20.27 -12.79
N THR A 208 -16.83 19.43 -12.20
CA THR A 208 -16.50 18.76 -10.95
C THR A 208 -15.87 17.43 -11.27
N TRP A 209 -14.67 17.25 -10.75
CA TRP A 209 -13.86 16.05 -10.84
C TRP A 209 -13.86 15.35 -9.49
N LEU A 210 -14.09 14.04 -9.52
CA LEU A 210 -14.10 13.17 -8.36
C LEU A 210 -12.83 12.33 -8.41
N PHE A 211 -12.00 12.45 -7.39
CA PHE A 211 -10.92 11.51 -7.17
C PHE A 211 -11.50 10.28 -6.48
N VAL A 212 -11.30 9.11 -7.08
CA VAL A 212 -12.02 7.89 -6.72
C VAL A 212 -11.10 6.72 -6.47
N GLU A 213 -11.59 5.76 -5.69
CA GLU A 213 -11.02 4.44 -5.48
C GLU A 213 -11.95 3.37 -6.07
N ILE A 214 -11.39 2.53 -6.93
CA ILE A 214 -12.12 1.62 -7.83
C ILE A 214 -11.61 0.20 -7.64
N ASP A 215 -12.50 -0.72 -7.27
CA ASP A 215 -12.18 -2.15 -7.26
C ASP A 215 -12.03 -2.70 -8.69
N SER A 216 -11.13 -3.66 -8.90
CA SER A 216 -10.86 -4.25 -10.22
C SER A 216 -12.09 -4.85 -10.89
N ALA A 217 -13.02 -5.41 -10.11
CA ALA A 217 -14.29 -5.93 -10.60
C ALA A 217 -15.17 -4.86 -11.29
N SER A 218 -15.02 -3.58 -10.91
CA SER A 218 -15.76 -2.45 -11.47
C SER A 218 -15.21 -1.97 -12.82
N LEU A 219 -14.01 -2.41 -13.21
CA LEU A 219 -13.38 -2.06 -14.48
C LEU A 219 -13.80 -2.99 -15.62
N ASN A 220 -13.89 -2.40 -16.81
CA ASN A 220 -14.10 -3.10 -18.08
C ASN A 220 -12.76 -3.37 -18.78
N THR A 221 -12.13 -4.48 -18.40
CA THR A 221 -10.83 -4.92 -18.93
C THR A 221 -10.86 -5.29 -20.41
N THR A 222 -12.04 -5.56 -20.99
CA THR A 222 -12.18 -5.82 -22.44
C THR A 222 -11.99 -4.54 -23.26
N THR A 223 -12.43 -3.39 -22.74
CA THR A 223 -12.34 -2.10 -23.44
C THR A 223 -11.10 -1.29 -23.10
N CYS A 224 -10.50 -1.54 -21.94
CA CYS A 224 -9.21 -1.01 -21.56
C CYS A 224 -8.50 -2.03 -20.67
N ASN A 225 -7.43 -2.62 -21.19
CA ASN A 225 -6.69 -3.67 -20.52
C ASN A 225 -5.39 -3.14 -19.91
N ASN A 226 -5.49 -2.08 -19.10
CA ASN A 226 -4.37 -1.68 -18.26
C ASN A 226 -4.37 -2.58 -17.03
N PRO A 227 -3.30 -3.37 -16.79
CA PRO A 227 -3.19 -4.12 -15.55
C PRO A 227 -3.20 -3.12 -14.39
N ILE A 228 -4.04 -3.37 -13.41
CA ILE A 228 -4.06 -2.63 -12.14
C ILE A 228 -3.74 -3.53 -10.95
N ASP A 229 -3.80 -4.85 -11.17
CA ASP A 229 -3.33 -5.88 -10.27
C ASP A 229 -1.91 -6.25 -10.72
N TYR A 230 -0.93 -5.53 -10.18
CA TYR A 230 0.48 -5.80 -10.46
C TYR A 230 0.97 -6.92 -9.53
N GLU A 231 1.52 -6.56 -8.37
CA GLU A 231 2.11 -7.52 -7.42
C GLU A 231 1.34 -7.61 -6.09
N TYR A 232 0.43 -6.68 -5.85
CA TYR A 232 -0.34 -6.60 -4.61
C TYR A 232 -1.74 -7.15 -4.83
N ASP A 233 -2.07 -8.28 -4.20
CA ASP A 233 -3.41 -8.87 -4.24
C ASP A 233 -4.51 -7.87 -3.86
N ASN A 234 -5.62 -7.89 -4.60
CA ASN A 234 -6.80 -7.03 -4.38
C ASN A 234 -6.47 -5.53 -4.43
N GLN A 235 -5.60 -5.12 -5.34
CA GLN A 235 -5.24 -3.73 -5.52
C GLN A 235 -6.37 -2.95 -6.19
N LYS A 236 -6.62 -1.73 -5.70
CA LYS A 236 -7.63 -0.84 -6.25
C LYS A 236 -6.99 0.20 -7.16
N LEU A 237 -7.70 0.63 -8.20
CA LEU A 237 -7.26 1.77 -9.00
C LEU A 237 -7.72 3.08 -8.34
N ARG A 238 -6.80 4.02 -8.16
CA ARG A 238 -7.15 5.42 -7.87
C ARG A 238 -6.97 6.30 -9.10
N GLY A 239 -7.92 7.19 -9.33
CA GLY A 239 -7.92 8.07 -10.49
C GLY A 239 -9.07 9.07 -10.46
N TRP A 240 -9.28 9.73 -11.59
CA TRP A 240 -10.25 10.81 -11.74
C TRP A 240 -11.43 10.42 -12.62
N ILE A 241 -12.62 10.77 -12.19
CA ILE A 241 -13.83 10.75 -13.01
C ILE A 241 -14.52 12.11 -12.93
N SER A 242 -15.37 12.44 -13.90
CA SER A 242 -16.24 13.62 -13.80
C SER A 242 -17.54 13.25 -13.06
N ASN A 243 -18.17 14.23 -12.43
CA ASN A 243 -19.47 14.02 -11.79
C ASN A 243 -20.63 13.83 -12.80
N ASN A 244 -20.42 14.05 -14.09
CA ASN A 244 -21.50 14.09 -15.10
C ASN A 244 -22.20 12.76 -15.36
N PHE A 245 -21.57 11.63 -15.04
CA PHE A 245 -22.08 10.29 -15.36
C PHE A 245 -22.14 9.38 -14.15
N VAL A 246 -22.29 9.99 -12.97
CA VAL A 246 -22.45 9.29 -11.70
C VAL A 246 -23.54 9.94 -10.87
N GLU A 247 -24.19 9.14 -10.04
CA GLU A 247 -25.19 9.57 -9.07
C GLU A 247 -24.70 9.26 -7.67
N LYS A 248 -24.82 10.21 -6.74
CA LYS A 248 -24.50 9.95 -5.34
C LYS A 248 -25.50 8.96 -4.77
N VAL A 249 -25.00 7.94 -4.08
CA VAL A 249 -25.86 6.97 -3.38
C VAL A 249 -26.20 7.57 -2.01
N GLU A 250 -27.48 7.87 -1.80
CA GLU A 250 -27.99 8.31 -0.50
C GLU A 250 -28.20 7.07 0.40
N HIS A 251 -27.80 7.20 1.67
CA HIS A 251 -28.01 6.21 2.72
C HIS A 251 -29.18 6.62 3.60
#